data_AF-A0A9D1EFM4-F1
#
_entry.id   AF-A0A9D1EFM4-F1
#
_cell.length_a   1.000
_cell.length_b   1.000
_cell.length_c   1.000
_cell.angle_alpha   90.00
_cell.angle_beta   90.00
_cell.angle_gamma   90.00
#
_symmetry.space_group_name_H-M   'P 1'
#
loop_
_entity.id
_entity.type
_entity.pdbx_description
1 polymer ?
#
loop_
_entity_poly.entity_id
_entity_poly.type
_entity_poly.pdbx_seq_one_letter_code
_entity_poly.pdbx_strand_id
1 'polypeptide(L)'
;MNKSKKGLKISILSLVALLISYIITDYVNLPKMLGINITNVNIDLFGIFFNSFVVVLLYIITFFVIDKKQVEKEINAKRTAHILMSLSYKNCKDTISLFDNNEMIRRYIVPKIDFNDANNNSPIVQALQNKPFTEYEHILQLAESGYINDKRFERYLSFMSDYKMYISFKITFFDIDAAKTSKQSEMRKHIEEMRTSLFKTIDEELKLLSDGE
;
A
#
# COMPACT_ATOMS: atom_id res chain seq x y z
N MET A 1 -20.79 2.85 -0.76
CA MET A 1 -20.99 4.30 -1.00
C MET A 1 -21.57 4.93 0.26
N ASN A 2 -20.78 5.76 0.95
CA ASN A 2 -20.92 6.07 2.38
C ASN A 2 -22.20 6.88 2.72
N LYS A 3 -22.87 6.56 3.84
CA LYS A 3 -24.15 7.15 4.30
C LYS A 3 -24.10 8.69 4.40
N SER A 4 -22.94 9.23 4.76
CA SER A 4 -22.62 10.67 4.82
C SER A 4 -22.71 11.38 3.45
N LYS A 5 -22.20 10.75 2.37
CA LYS A 5 -22.23 11.33 1.01
C LYS A 5 -23.64 11.43 0.44
N LYS A 6 -24.54 10.51 0.83
CA LYS A 6 -25.98 10.58 0.48
C LYS A 6 -26.67 11.74 1.20
N GLY A 7 -26.44 11.88 2.52
CA GLY A 7 -27.03 12.97 3.31
C GLY A 7 -26.66 14.35 2.79
N LEU A 8 -25.38 14.56 2.46
CA LEU A 8 -24.94 15.87 2.01
C LEU A 8 -25.36 16.20 0.56
N LYS A 9 -25.49 15.20 -0.32
CA LYS A 9 -26.16 15.40 -1.63
C LYS A 9 -27.62 15.84 -1.46
N ILE A 10 -28.35 15.24 -0.52
CA ILE A 10 -29.74 15.61 -0.21
C ILE A 10 -29.80 17.04 0.35
N SER A 11 -28.89 17.42 1.24
CA SER A 11 -28.80 18.80 1.75
C SER A 11 -28.52 19.82 0.66
N ILE A 12 -27.59 19.56 -0.27
CA ILE A 12 -27.33 20.48 -1.40
C ILE A 12 -28.59 20.59 -2.28
N LEU A 13 -29.23 19.47 -2.61
CA LEU A 13 -30.44 19.47 -3.44
C LEU A 13 -31.58 20.25 -2.77
N SER A 14 -31.75 20.09 -1.45
CA SER A 14 -32.71 20.84 -0.64
C SER A 14 -32.41 22.34 -0.64
N LEU A 15 -31.14 22.73 -0.52
CA LEU A 15 -30.72 24.13 -0.51
C LEU A 15 -30.98 24.80 -1.87
N VAL A 16 -30.67 24.09 -2.96
CA VAL A 16 -30.95 24.55 -4.34
C VAL A 16 -32.45 24.66 -4.58
N ALA A 17 -33.24 23.67 -4.13
CA ALA A 17 -34.70 23.70 -4.25
C ALA A 17 -35.34 24.86 -3.48
N LEU A 18 -34.84 25.17 -2.28
CA LEU A 18 -35.27 26.34 -1.49
C LEU A 18 -34.98 27.65 -2.22
N LEU A 19 -33.81 27.75 -2.87
CA LEU A 19 -33.41 28.95 -3.62
C LEU A 19 -34.27 29.15 -4.88
N ILE A 20 -34.57 28.07 -5.60
CA ILE A 20 -35.49 28.09 -6.75
C ILE A 20 -36.91 28.47 -6.31
N SER A 21 -37.40 27.87 -5.22
CA SER A 21 -38.70 28.20 -4.61
C SER A 21 -38.80 29.69 -4.27
N TYR A 22 -37.75 30.24 -3.66
CA TYR A 22 -37.65 31.67 -3.35
C TYR A 22 -37.75 32.54 -4.61
N ILE A 23 -36.98 32.24 -5.66
CA ILE A 23 -37.00 32.99 -6.93
C ILE A 23 -38.40 32.96 -7.57
N ILE A 24 -39.06 31.81 -7.58
CA ILE A 24 -40.41 31.66 -8.13
C ILE A 24 -41.42 32.50 -7.32
N THR A 25 -41.33 32.46 -5.99
CA THR A 25 -42.23 33.18 -5.09
C THR A 25 -42.15 34.70 -5.30
N ASP A 26 -40.94 35.21 -5.49
CA ASP A 26 -40.69 36.63 -5.80
C ASP A 26 -41.15 37.00 -7.22
N TYR A 27 -40.82 36.19 -8.24
CA TYR A 27 -41.24 36.43 -9.63
C TYR A 27 -42.77 36.52 -9.80
N VAL A 28 -43.50 35.63 -9.11
CA VAL A 28 -44.97 35.59 -9.16
C VAL A 28 -45.60 36.69 -8.29
N ASN A 29 -44.80 37.44 -7.51
CA ASN A 29 -45.31 38.42 -6.53
C ASN A 29 -46.38 37.82 -5.61
N LEU A 30 -46.14 36.58 -5.17
CA LEU A 30 -47.07 35.77 -4.39
C LEU A 30 -47.61 36.49 -3.13
N PRO A 31 -46.82 37.30 -2.38
CA PRO A 31 -47.31 38.09 -1.24
C PRO A 31 -48.41 39.09 -1.65
N LYS A 32 -48.24 39.74 -2.81
CA LYS A 32 -49.21 40.68 -3.39
C LYS A 32 -50.49 39.96 -3.79
N MET A 33 -50.37 38.75 -4.33
CA MET A 33 -51.50 37.88 -4.69
C MET A 33 -52.29 37.40 -3.45
N LEU A 34 -51.62 37.28 -2.30
CA LEU A 34 -52.20 36.96 -1.00
C LEU A 34 -52.70 38.21 -0.22
N GLY A 35 -52.71 39.40 -0.84
CA GLY A 35 -53.22 40.63 -0.25
C GLY A 35 -52.27 41.33 0.72
N ILE A 36 -51.02 40.88 0.82
CA ILE A 36 -49.99 41.51 1.66
C ILE A 36 -49.25 42.55 0.80
N ASN A 37 -49.39 43.83 1.15
CA ASN A 37 -48.72 44.94 0.48
C ASN A 37 -47.22 44.99 0.85
N ILE A 38 -46.45 44.07 0.28
CA ILE A 38 -44.99 44.11 0.30
C ILE A 38 -44.56 44.43 -1.14
N THR A 39 -43.92 45.58 -1.36
CA THR A 39 -43.19 45.86 -2.60
C THR A 39 -41.94 44.97 -2.64
N ASN A 40 -41.60 44.44 -3.83
CA ASN A 40 -40.50 43.51 -4.15
C ASN A 40 -39.42 43.32 -3.08
N VAL A 41 -38.97 42.07 -2.89
CA VAL A 41 -37.93 41.77 -1.91
C VAL A 41 -36.68 42.62 -2.13
N ASN A 42 -36.05 43.08 -1.04
CA ASN A 42 -34.86 43.91 -1.10
C ASN A 42 -33.72 43.18 -1.85
N ILE A 43 -33.44 43.65 -3.06
CA ILE A 43 -32.43 43.10 -3.96
C ILE A 43 -31.04 43.09 -3.30
N ASP A 44 -30.75 44.03 -2.40
CA ASP A 44 -29.48 44.07 -1.67
C ASP A 44 -29.37 42.91 -0.67
N LEU A 45 -30.45 42.60 0.06
CA LEU A 45 -30.49 41.45 0.98
C LEU A 45 -30.38 40.13 0.20
N PHE A 46 -31.05 40.04 -0.95
CA PHE A 46 -30.93 38.87 -1.83
C PHE A 46 -29.50 38.73 -2.37
N GLY A 47 -28.86 39.82 -2.78
CA GLY A 47 -27.47 39.83 -3.24
C GLY A 47 -26.51 39.32 -2.16
N ILE A 48 -26.67 39.75 -0.91
CA ILE A 48 -25.88 39.27 0.24
C ILE A 48 -26.09 37.77 0.47
N PHE A 49 -27.36 37.31 0.46
CA PHE A 49 -27.69 35.90 0.66
C PHE A 49 -27.15 35.02 -0.47
N PHE A 50 -27.36 35.42 -1.73
CA PHE A 50 -26.93 34.68 -2.90
C PHE A 50 -25.40 34.57 -2.95
N ASN A 51 -24.69 35.66 -2.66
CA ASN A 51 -23.22 35.64 -2.62
C ASN A 51 -22.72 34.68 -1.53
N SER A 52 -23.32 34.75 -0.33
CA SER A 52 -23.01 33.81 0.77
C SER A 52 -23.31 32.36 0.39
N PHE A 53 -24.43 32.11 -0.28
CA PHE A 53 -24.80 30.78 -0.77
C PHE A 53 -23.79 30.24 -1.78
N VAL A 54 -23.36 31.05 -2.75
CA VAL A 54 -22.35 30.66 -3.75
C VAL A 54 -21.03 30.27 -3.06
N VAL A 55 -20.58 31.05 -2.06
CA VAL A 55 -19.38 30.74 -1.29
C VAL A 55 -19.50 29.39 -0.57
N VAL A 56 -20.62 29.14 0.12
CA VAL A 56 -20.88 27.86 0.80
C VAL A 56 -20.93 26.69 -0.19
N LEU A 57 -21.57 26.89 -1.34
CA LEU A 57 -21.67 25.87 -2.38
C LEU A 57 -20.29 25.50 -2.94
N LEU A 58 -19.46 26.50 -3.24
CA LEU A 58 -18.08 26.29 -3.69
C LEU A 58 -17.28 25.52 -2.65
N TYR A 59 -17.37 25.89 -1.38
CA TYR A 59 -16.69 25.19 -0.29
C TYR A 59 -17.07 23.70 -0.23
N ILE A 60 -18.36 23.39 -0.34
CA ILE A 60 -18.85 22.01 -0.33
C ILE A 60 -18.33 21.21 -1.53
N ILE A 61 -18.38 21.80 -2.74
CA ILE A 61 -17.87 21.16 -3.96
C ILE A 61 -16.38 20.88 -3.81
N THR A 62 -15.59 21.87 -3.37
CA THR A 62 -14.15 21.73 -3.15
C THR A 62 -13.86 20.64 -2.13
N PHE A 63 -14.56 20.61 -1.00
CA PHE A 63 -14.42 19.57 0.02
C PHE A 63 -14.60 18.16 -0.56
N PHE A 64 -15.65 17.94 -1.35
CA PHE A 64 -15.88 16.63 -1.97
C PHE A 64 -14.84 16.22 -3.00
N VAL A 65 -14.37 17.19 -3.79
CA VAL A 65 -13.32 16.94 -4.78
C VAL A 65 -12.03 16.54 -4.06
N ILE A 66 -11.66 17.25 -2.99
CA ILE A 66 -10.50 16.92 -2.16
C ILE A 66 -10.66 15.54 -1.51
N ASP A 67 -11.79 15.28 -0.85
CA ASP A 67 -12.08 14.00 -0.20
C ASP A 67 -12.01 12.82 -1.18
N LYS A 68 -12.61 12.96 -2.36
CA LYS A 68 -12.54 11.93 -3.41
C LYS A 68 -11.09 11.67 -3.84
N LYS A 69 -10.33 12.74 -4.12
CA LYS A 69 -8.93 12.62 -4.52
C LYS A 69 -8.06 12.00 -3.42
N GLN A 70 -8.35 12.31 -2.16
CA GLN A 70 -7.66 11.73 -1.02
C GLN A 70 -7.93 10.23 -0.91
N VAL A 71 -9.19 9.80 -1.01
CA VAL A 71 -9.55 8.37 -1.00
C VAL A 71 -8.89 7.61 -2.17
N GLU A 72 -8.89 8.19 -3.37
CA GLU A 72 -8.21 7.58 -4.52
C GLU A 72 -6.69 7.46 -4.29
N LYS A 73 -6.06 8.49 -3.73
CA LYS A 73 -4.63 8.45 -3.37
C LYS A 73 -4.34 7.37 -2.34
N GLU A 74 -5.17 7.23 -1.31
CA GLU A 74 -5.02 6.19 -0.27
C GLU A 74 -5.13 4.78 -0.84
N ILE A 75 -6.11 4.54 -1.73
CA ILE A 75 -6.28 3.24 -2.40
C ILE A 75 -5.06 2.94 -3.27
N ASN A 76 -4.60 3.91 -4.06
CA ASN A 76 -3.45 3.73 -4.93
C ASN A 76 -2.16 3.47 -4.13
N ALA A 77 -1.96 4.15 -3.00
CA ALA A 77 -0.80 3.94 -2.15
C ALA A 77 -0.79 2.54 -1.52
N LYS A 78 -1.94 2.07 -1.01
CA LYS A 78 -2.08 0.69 -0.49
C LYS A 78 -1.83 -0.35 -1.57
N ARG A 79 -2.38 -0.15 -2.77
CA ARG A 79 -2.15 -1.05 -3.91
C ARG A 79 -0.68 -1.06 -4.33
N THR A 80 -0.03 0.10 -4.35
CA THR A 80 1.40 0.21 -4.64
C THR A 80 2.21 -0.58 -3.62
N ALA A 81 1.92 -0.46 -2.33
CA ALA A 81 2.57 -1.26 -1.30
C ALA A 81 2.40 -2.76 -1.55
N HIS A 82 1.19 -3.22 -1.88
CA HIS A 82 0.93 -4.62 -2.19
C HIS A 82 1.75 -5.11 -3.40
N ILE A 83 1.86 -4.32 -4.46
CA ILE A 83 2.63 -4.65 -5.65
C ILE A 83 4.12 -4.79 -5.31
N LEU A 84 4.70 -3.82 -4.60
CA LEU A 84 6.13 -3.81 -4.26
C LEU A 84 6.50 -4.96 -3.32
N MET A 85 5.66 -5.23 -2.31
CA MET A 85 5.86 -6.38 -1.42
C MET A 85 5.74 -7.71 -2.17
N SER A 86 4.72 -7.84 -3.04
CA SER A 86 4.54 -9.05 -3.87
C SER A 86 5.73 -9.28 -4.80
N LEU A 87 6.28 -8.22 -5.40
CA LEU A 87 7.46 -8.30 -6.23
C LEU A 87 8.68 -8.79 -5.43
N SER A 88 8.86 -8.28 -4.21
CA SER A 88 9.92 -8.74 -3.31
C SER A 88 9.81 -10.24 -3.01
N TYR A 89 8.62 -10.72 -2.64
CA TYR A 89 8.38 -12.14 -2.35
C TYR A 89 8.59 -13.04 -3.57
N LYS A 90 8.12 -12.63 -4.76
CA LYS A 90 8.35 -13.37 -6.01
C LYS A 90 9.84 -13.46 -6.34
N ASN A 91 10.57 -12.35 -6.25
CA ASN A 91 12.02 -12.34 -6.47
C ASN A 91 12.76 -13.21 -5.45
N CYS A 92 12.30 -13.27 -4.20
CA CYS A 92 12.84 -14.18 -3.20
C CYS A 92 12.61 -15.64 -3.61
N LYS A 93 11.38 -15.99 -4.04
CA LYS A 93 11.02 -17.33 -4.51
C LYS A 93 11.88 -17.78 -5.69
N ASP A 94 12.06 -16.90 -6.68
CA ASP A 94 12.88 -17.16 -7.85
C ASP A 94 14.35 -17.38 -7.45
N THR A 95 14.86 -16.55 -6.53
CA THR A 95 16.24 -16.68 -6.05
C THR A 95 16.44 -17.96 -5.23
N ILE A 96 15.51 -18.32 -4.35
CA ILE A 96 15.58 -19.59 -3.61
C ILE A 96 15.59 -20.77 -4.59
N SER A 97 14.73 -20.73 -5.62
CA SER A 97 14.67 -21.79 -6.64
C SER A 97 15.97 -21.92 -7.43
N LEU A 98 16.69 -20.81 -7.69
CA LEU A 98 18.02 -20.86 -8.29
C LEU A 98 19.04 -21.58 -7.39
N PHE A 99 18.87 -21.48 -6.07
CA PHE A 99 19.75 -22.07 -5.06
C PHE A 99 19.43 -23.53 -4.75
N ASP A 100 18.35 -24.09 -5.31
CA ASP A 100 18.09 -25.53 -5.27
C ASP A 100 19.10 -26.31 -6.12
N ASN A 101 19.74 -25.64 -7.09
CA ASN A 101 20.84 -26.21 -7.87
C ASN A 101 22.19 -25.97 -7.17
N ASN A 102 22.59 -26.91 -6.31
CA ASN A 102 23.84 -26.80 -5.56
C ASN A 102 25.10 -26.82 -6.46
N GLU A 103 25.04 -27.41 -7.66
CA GLU A 103 26.15 -27.33 -8.63
C GLU A 103 26.34 -25.91 -9.17
N MET A 104 25.26 -25.15 -9.39
CA MET A 104 25.34 -23.73 -9.78
C MET A 104 26.05 -22.91 -8.70
N ILE A 105 25.70 -23.12 -7.43
CA ILE A 105 26.34 -22.45 -6.29
C ILE A 105 27.83 -22.78 -6.26
N ARG A 106 28.17 -24.08 -6.30
CA ARG A 106 29.55 -24.59 -6.28
C ARG A 106 30.43 -24.05 -7.39
N ARG A 107 29.90 -23.96 -8.62
CA ARG A 107 30.71 -23.62 -9.80
C ARG A 107 30.80 -22.12 -10.07
N TYR A 108 29.77 -21.34 -9.73
CA TYR A 108 29.67 -19.95 -10.19
C TYR A 108 29.60 -18.91 -9.08
N ILE A 109 29.23 -19.31 -7.86
CA ILE A 109 29.11 -18.40 -6.70
C ILE A 109 30.31 -18.58 -5.77
N VAL A 110 30.52 -19.79 -5.25
CA VAL A 110 31.58 -20.11 -4.28
C VAL A 110 32.98 -19.68 -4.75
N PRO A 111 33.40 -19.87 -6.02
CA PRO A 111 34.75 -19.47 -6.44
C PRO A 111 34.99 -17.97 -6.46
N LYS A 112 33.93 -17.16 -6.34
CA LYS A 112 34.01 -15.69 -6.32
C LYS A 112 33.96 -15.12 -4.90
N ILE A 113 33.88 -15.98 -3.89
CA ILE A 113 33.78 -15.60 -2.48
C ILE A 113 35.10 -15.90 -1.79
N ASP A 114 35.66 -14.88 -1.14
CA ASP A 114 36.76 -15.09 -0.21
C ASP A 114 36.19 -15.44 1.17
N PHE A 115 36.26 -16.71 1.54
CA PHE A 115 35.80 -17.20 2.85
C PHE A 115 36.74 -16.83 4.00
N ASN A 116 37.91 -16.23 3.72
CA ASN A 116 38.83 -15.75 4.74
C ASN A 116 38.65 -14.26 5.06
N ASP A 117 37.70 -13.58 4.42
CA ASP A 117 37.39 -12.18 4.73
C ASP A 117 36.80 -12.06 6.14
N ALA A 118 37.61 -11.58 7.09
CA ALA A 118 37.23 -11.38 8.48
C ALA A 118 36.09 -10.36 8.66
N ASN A 119 35.86 -9.49 7.67
CA ASN A 119 34.75 -8.54 7.69
C ASN A 119 33.44 -9.13 7.14
N ASN A 120 33.48 -10.36 6.62
CA ASN A 120 32.35 -11.09 6.06
C ASN A 120 31.57 -10.26 5.02
N ASN A 121 32.30 -9.48 4.21
CA ASN A 121 31.77 -8.40 3.38
C ASN A 121 31.73 -8.77 1.89
N SER A 122 31.50 -10.04 1.57
CA SER A 122 31.43 -10.50 0.19
C SER A 122 30.35 -9.72 -0.59
N PRO A 123 30.74 -8.88 -1.58
CA PRO A 123 29.79 -8.07 -2.33
C PRO A 123 28.77 -8.92 -3.10
N ILE A 124 29.17 -10.14 -3.47
CA ILE A 124 28.32 -11.09 -4.18
C ILE A 124 27.25 -11.66 -3.24
N VAL A 125 27.61 -12.02 -2.01
CA VAL A 125 26.65 -12.49 -1.00
C VAL A 125 25.65 -11.39 -0.70
N GLN A 126 26.13 -10.16 -0.46
CA GLN A 126 25.26 -9.00 -0.21
C GLN A 126 24.34 -8.71 -1.41
N ALA A 127 24.85 -8.80 -2.64
CA ALA A 127 24.03 -8.62 -3.83
C ALA A 127 22.92 -9.67 -3.93
N LEU A 128 23.24 -10.95 -3.68
CA LEU A 128 22.25 -12.04 -3.70
C LEU A 128 21.19 -11.88 -2.59
N GLN A 129 21.60 -11.46 -1.41
CA GLN A 129 20.73 -11.16 -0.27
C GLN A 129 19.82 -9.96 -0.48
N ASN A 130 20.30 -8.91 -1.14
CA ASN A 130 19.58 -7.63 -1.24
C ASN A 130 18.80 -7.47 -2.55
N LYS A 131 19.17 -8.19 -3.62
CA LYS A 131 18.53 -8.06 -4.94
C LYS A 131 16.99 -8.16 -4.91
N PRO A 132 16.36 -9.09 -4.16
CA PRO A 132 14.90 -9.15 -4.09
C PRO A 132 14.24 -7.91 -3.47
N PHE A 133 14.99 -7.12 -2.69
CA PHE A 133 14.50 -6.00 -1.88
C PHE A 133 14.91 -4.64 -2.43
N THR A 134 15.12 -4.54 -3.75
CA THR A 134 15.51 -3.27 -4.41
C THR A 134 14.52 -2.13 -4.12
N GLU A 135 13.24 -2.46 -3.94
CA GLU A 135 12.16 -1.51 -3.68
C GLU A 135 11.92 -1.23 -2.17
N TYR A 136 12.81 -1.69 -1.28
CA TYR A 136 12.64 -1.59 0.17
C TYR A 136 12.37 -0.17 0.64
N GLU A 137 13.12 0.82 0.13
CA GLU A 137 12.96 2.23 0.51
C GLU A 137 11.55 2.76 0.20
N HIS A 138 10.97 2.36 -0.93
CA HIS A 138 9.61 2.74 -1.28
C HIS A 138 8.57 2.04 -0.39
N ILE A 139 8.81 0.78 -0.01
CA ILE A 139 7.96 0.06 0.95
C ILE A 139 8.02 0.73 2.33
N LEU A 140 9.22 1.12 2.78
CA LEU A 140 9.42 1.83 4.05
C LEU A 140 8.67 3.16 4.05
N GLN A 141 8.79 3.98 3.00
CA GLN A 141 8.05 5.23 2.87
C GLN A 141 6.52 5.04 2.94
N LEU A 142 6.01 3.97 2.33
CA LEU A 142 4.59 3.64 2.38
C LEU A 142 4.16 3.16 3.77
N ALA A 143 5.03 2.45 4.50
CA ALA A 143 4.81 2.06 5.89
C ALA A 143 4.78 3.29 6.81
N GLU A 144 5.77 4.17 6.71
CA GLU A 144 5.83 5.43 7.48
C GLU A 144 4.62 6.33 7.23
N SER A 145 4.10 6.31 6.00
CA SER A 145 2.88 7.03 5.63
C SER A 145 1.58 6.36 6.08
N GLY A 146 1.65 5.23 6.79
CA GLY A 146 0.49 4.49 7.32
C GLY A 146 -0.28 3.67 6.29
N TYR A 147 0.27 3.43 5.10
CA TYR A 147 -0.36 2.63 4.06
C TYR A 147 -0.11 1.12 4.23
N ILE A 148 0.82 0.74 5.10
CA ILE A 148 1.10 -0.65 5.49
C ILE A 148 0.83 -0.76 6.99
N ASN A 149 0.11 -1.80 7.41
CA ASN A 149 -0.11 -2.06 8.84
C ASN A 149 1.20 -2.51 9.51
N ASP A 150 1.47 -2.01 10.71
CA ASP A 150 2.68 -2.32 11.50
C ASP A 150 3.00 -3.81 11.59
N LYS A 151 2.00 -4.65 11.90
CA LYS A 151 2.20 -6.10 12.00
C LYS A 151 2.56 -6.73 10.65
N ARG A 152 2.05 -6.18 9.55
CA ARG A 152 2.39 -6.65 8.19
C ARG A 152 3.80 -6.20 7.81
N PHE A 153 4.18 -4.98 8.18
CA PHE A 153 5.54 -4.49 7.94
C PHE A 153 6.57 -5.25 8.78
N GLU A 154 6.29 -5.51 10.05
CA GLU A 154 7.13 -6.34 10.93
C GLU A 154 7.35 -7.75 10.37
N ARG A 155 6.27 -8.41 9.89
CA ARG A 155 6.40 -9.72 9.23
C ARG A 155 7.28 -9.65 7.98
N TYR A 156 7.16 -8.60 7.19
CA TYR A 156 8.01 -8.40 6.01
C TYR A 156 9.49 -8.23 6.38
N LEU A 157 9.79 -7.47 7.44
CA LEU A 157 11.17 -7.32 7.95
C LEU A 157 11.74 -8.63 8.50
N SER A 158 10.94 -9.38 9.27
CA SER A 158 11.34 -10.70 9.76
C SER A 158 11.64 -11.65 8.61
N PHE A 159 10.74 -11.73 7.63
CA PHE A 159 10.94 -12.54 6.43
C PHE A 159 12.21 -12.15 5.67
N MET A 160 12.47 -10.85 5.50
CA MET A 160 13.68 -10.35 4.87
C MET A 160 14.94 -10.83 5.60
N SER A 161 14.95 -10.79 6.93
CA SER A 161 16.05 -11.32 7.75
C SER A 161 16.24 -12.82 7.53
N ASP A 162 15.15 -13.60 7.61
CA ASP A 162 15.18 -15.05 7.46
C ASP A 162 15.66 -15.48 6.06
N TYR A 163 15.22 -14.76 5.02
CA TYR A 163 15.69 -14.96 3.66
C TYR A 163 17.20 -14.72 3.54
N LYS A 164 17.70 -13.59 4.07
CA LYS A 164 19.13 -13.27 4.01
C LYS A 164 19.97 -14.32 4.73
N MET A 165 19.47 -14.79 5.88
CA MET A 165 20.08 -15.88 6.63
C MET A 165 20.13 -17.16 5.79
N TYR A 166 19.02 -17.58 5.19
CA TYR A 166 18.96 -18.76 4.33
C TYR A 166 20.00 -18.71 3.19
N ILE A 167 20.12 -17.56 2.49
CA ILE A 167 21.12 -17.38 1.44
C ILE A 167 22.54 -17.55 1.99
N SER A 168 22.86 -16.95 3.14
CA SER A 168 24.17 -17.14 3.80
C SER A 168 24.45 -18.60 4.10
N PHE A 169 23.48 -19.32 4.67
CA PHE A 169 23.63 -20.74 5.00
C PHE A 169 23.84 -21.60 3.76
N LYS A 170 23.05 -21.39 2.69
CA LYS A 170 23.21 -22.14 1.43
C LYS A 170 24.58 -21.92 0.78
N ILE A 171 25.15 -20.72 0.89
CA ILE A 171 26.48 -20.41 0.36
C ILE A 171 27.57 -20.99 1.26
N THR A 172 27.45 -20.81 2.57
CA THR A 172 28.46 -21.26 3.55
C THR A 172 28.57 -22.78 3.56
N PHE A 173 27.42 -23.45 3.54
CA PHE A 173 27.31 -24.91 3.58
C PHE A 173 26.97 -25.48 2.19
N PHE A 174 27.58 -24.93 1.13
CA PHE A 174 27.33 -25.35 -0.25
C PHE A 174 27.65 -26.84 -0.51
N ASP A 175 28.49 -27.43 0.33
CA ASP A 175 28.95 -28.81 0.22
C ASP A 175 28.11 -29.81 1.02
N ILE A 176 27.11 -29.34 1.77
CA ILE A 176 26.39 -30.10 2.80
C ILE A 176 25.58 -31.29 2.26
N ASP A 177 25.28 -31.32 0.97
CA ASP A 177 24.66 -32.49 0.33
C ASP A 177 25.49 -33.76 0.46
N ALA A 178 26.81 -33.61 0.53
CA ALA A 178 27.76 -34.70 0.74
C ALA A 178 28.05 -34.92 2.24
N ALA A 179 27.06 -34.67 3.12
CA ALA A 179 27.19 -34.83 4.56
C ALA A 179 27.79 -36.18 4.95
N LYS A 180 28.89 -36.15 5.72
CA LYS A 180 29.62 -37.34 6.20
C LYS A 180 29.46 -37.58 7.70
N THR A 181 28.98 -36.58 8.42
CA THR A 181 28.83 -36.59 9.88
C THR A 181 27.40 -36.29 10.31
N SER A 182 27.01 -36.73 11.50
CA SER A 182 25.69 -36.42 12.07
C SER A 182 25.42 -34.92 12.14
N LYS A 183 26.42 -34.13 12.55
CA LYS A 183 26.33 -32.65 12.61
C LYS A 183 26.07 -32.03 11.23
N GLN A 184 26.69 -32.55 10.18
CA GLN A 184 26.44 -32.08 8.81
C GLN A 184 25.02 -32.45 8.34
N SER A 185 24.52 -33.63 8.71
CA SER A 185 23.14 -34.02 8.41
C SER A 185 22.12 -33.16 9.16
N GLU A 186 22.39 -32.79 10.41
CA GLU A 186 21.56 -31.85 11.18
C GLU A 186 21.52 -30.46 10.54
N MET A 187 22.69 -29.93 10.14
CA MET A 187 22.77 -28.64 9.45
C MET A 187 22.02 -28.66 8.11
N ARG A 188 22.17 -29.75 7.33
CA ARG A 188 21.41 -29.93 6.09
C ARG A 188 19.91 -29.87 6.34
N LYS A 189 19.44 -30.61 7.34
CA LYS A 189 18.02 -30.64 7.71
C LYS A 189 17.53 -29.24 8.11
N HIS A 190 18.30 -28.51 8.91
CA HIS A 190 17.97 -27.15 9.31
C HIS A 190 17.81 -26.20 8.11
N ILE A 191 18.72 -26.28 7.13
CA ILE A 191 18.66 -25.45 5.91
C ILE A 191 17.41 -25.79 5.07
N GLU A 192 17.03 -27.06 4.98
CA GLU A 192 15.80 -27.48 4.28
C GLU A 192 14.53 -27.04 5.03
N GLU A 193 14.53 -27.05 6.36
CA GLU A 193 13.44 -26.51 7.17
C GLU A 193 13.28 -25.00 6.95
N MET A 194 14.39 -24.24 6.94
CA MET A 194 14.37 -22.81 6.62
C MET A 194 13.80 -22.56 5.22
N ARG A 195 14.26 -23.32 4.21
CA ARG A 195 13.74 -23.23 2.84
C ARG A 195 12.23 -23.44 2.81
N THR A 196 11.76 -24.52 3.45
CA THR A 196 10.34 -24.88 3.48
C THR A 196 9.50 -23.82 4.17
N SER A 197 10.00 -23.29 5.30
CA SER A 197 9.37 -22.19 6.04
C SER A 197 9.25 -20.94 5.16
N LEU A 198 10.33 -20.54 4.48
CA LEU A 198 10.33 -19.38 3.58
C LEU A 198 9.35 -19.53 2.42
N PHE A 199 9.32 -20.69 1.74
CA PHE A 199 8.35 -20.93 0.66
C PHE A 199 6.90 -20.84 1.15
N LYS A 200 6.63 -21.44 2.32
CA LYS A 200 5.30 -21.36 2.93
C LYS A 200 4.91 -19.92 3.22
N THR A 201 5.80 -19.14 3.84
CA THR A 201 5.54 -17.71 4.12
C THR A 201 5.32 -16.90 2.85
N ILE A 202 6.11 -17.15 1.80
CA ILE A 202 5.94 -16.50 0.50
C ILE A 202 4.55 -16.79 -0.07
N ASP A 203 4.14 -18.07 -0.11
CA ASP A 203 2.86 -18.45 -0.70
C ASP A 203 1.67 -17.91 0.12
N GLU A 204 1.78 -17.89 1.45
CA GLU A 204 0.79 -17.28 2.35
C GLU A 204 0.68 -15.76 2.14
N GLU A 205 1.80 -15.03 2.13
CA GLU A 205 1.80 -13.58 1.95
C GLU A 205 1.36 -13.18 0.54
N LEU A 206 1.77 -13.92 -0.51
CA LEU A 206 1.28 -13.67 -1.87
C LEU A 206 -0.23 -13.85 -1.98
N LYS A 207 -0.81 -14.87 -1.32
CA LYS A 207 -2.26 -15.06 -1.26
C LYS A 207 -2.96 -13.94 -0.50
N LEU A 208 -2.42 -13.52 0.64
CA LEU A 208 -2.97 -12.40 1.42
C LEU A 208 -2.90 -11.05 0.68
N LEU A 209 -1.94 -10.89 -0.22
CA LEU A 209 -1.78 -9.70 -1.05
C LEU A 209 -2.68 -9.75 -2.31
N SER A 210 -2.99 -10.93 -2.84
CA SER A 210 -3.96 -11.10 -3.93
C SER A 210 -5.41 -10.99 -3.48
N ASP A 211 -5.73 -11.51 -2.29
CA ASP A 211 -7.10 -11.52 -1.73
C ASP A 211 -7.49 -10.15 -1.14
N GLY A 212 -6.56 -9.19 -1.12
CA GLY A 212 -6.76 -7.81 -0.67
C GLY A 212 -7.14 -6.82 -1.78
N GLU A 213 -7.45 -7.31 -3.00
CA GLU A 213 -8.15 -6.57 -4.06
C GLU A 213 -9.67 -6.70 -3.93
#